data_AF-A0A9D1PET8-F1
#
_entry.id   AF-A0A9D1PET8-F1
#
_cell.length_a   1.000
_cell.length_b   1.000
_cell.length_c   1.000
_cell.angle_alpha   90.00
_cell.angle_beta   90.00
_cell.angle_gamma   90.00
#
_symmetry.space_group_name_H-M   'P 1'
#
loop_
_entity.id
_entity.type
_entity.pdbx_description
1 polymer ?
#
loop_
_entity_poly.entity_id
_entity_poly.type
_entity_poly.pdbx_seq_one_letter_code
_entity_poly.pdbx_strand_id
1 'polypeptide(L)'
;MRKSFFESREKTTRRLSKGLLFVLVIVLSGINPRQVRADLILEPENQFYQTHSDQCEYVDRQYYTQSKIDSWTAPNGRKSGSIPGNTRLQISHIYTDSQGIEWGVYLEDEKWVLMADVYLVYDSRQFIDDHMEEIFSGEEETLPAGEKAVLWSYPCSGENQGILEPEEELTFSEFYKDRQERIWGNLGYYRGIRDRWICLSDPENEEIPMEEEPPVIPGQAIQEQAGGENTENTVTEEVLQEVKEKGNHPVWFFILPAFAAVVIAGIFIWIFWIRKKTD
;
A
#
# COMPACT_ATOMS: atom_id res chain seq x y z
N MET A 1 -57.07 -15.86 43.08
CA MET A 1 -57.20 -14.97 41.90
C MET A 1 -55.83 -14.43 41.42
N ARG A 2 -54.78 -15.28 41.30
CA ARG A 2 -53.43 -14.86 40.87
C ARG A 2 -52.77 -15.75 39.79
N LYS A 3 -53.31 -16.93 39.49
CA LYS A 3 -52.72 -17.86 38.50
C LYS A 3 -53.07 -17.52 37.03
N SER A 4 -54.29 -17.08 36.73
CA SER A 4 -54.73 -16.85 35.34
C SER A 4 -54.10 -15.62 34.68
N PHE A 5 -53.71 -14.60 35.47
CA PHE A 5 -53.06 -13.40 34.94
C PHE A 5 -51.59 -13.65 34.53
N PHE A 6 -50.90 -14.57 35.21
CA PHE A 6 -49.52 -14.94 34.89
C PHE A 6 -49.42 -15.81 33.64
N GLU A 7 -50.29 -16.81 33.48
CA GLU A 7 -50.34 -17.66 32.28
C GLU A 7 -50.70 -16.90 31.00
N SER A 8 -51.55 -15.86 31.11
CA SER A 8 -51.92 -15.00 29.99
C SER A 8 -50.76 -14.09 29.54
N ARG A 9 -49.99 -13.53 30.48
CA ARG A 9 -48.79 -12.73 30.17
C ARG A 9 -47.71 -13.58 29.49
N GLU A 10 -47.49 -14.81 29.95
CA GLU A 10 -46.43 -15.69 29.43
C GLU A 10 -46.71 -16.21 28.01
N LYS A 11 -47.98 -16.49 27.68
CA LYS A 11 -48.38 -16.84 26.30
C LYS A 11 -48.30 -15.65 25.35
N THR A 12 -48.57 -14.43 25.84
CA THR A 12 -48.56 -13.21 25.03
C THR A 12 -47.12 -12.76 24.73
N THR A 13 -46.22 -12.81 25.72
CA THR A 13 -44.79 -12.52 25.52
C THR A 13 -44.09 -13.55 24.61
N ARG A 14 -44.45 -14.84 24.69
CA ARG A 14 -43.96 -15.88 23.77
C ARG A 14 -44.45 -15.72 22.33
N ARG A 15 -45.62 -15.14 22.11
CA ARG A 15 -46.14 -14.83 20.76
C ARG A 15 -45.49 -13.58 20.17
N LEU A 16 -45.28 -12.56 21.00
CA LEU A 16 -44.56 -11.34 20.62
C LEU A 16 -43.08 -11.60 20.31
N SER A 17 -42.40 -12.45 21.09
CA SER A 17 -41.00 -12.80 20.83
C SER A 17 -40.81 -13.62 19.55
N LYS A 18 -41.75 -14.53 19.24
CA LYS A 18 -41.76 -15.27 17.97
C LYS A 18 -42.06 -14.39 16.77
N GLY A 19 -42.97 -13.43 16.91
CA GLY A 19 -43.27 -12.45 15.86
C GLY A 19 -42.08 -11.53 15.58
N LEU A 20 -41.40 -11.05 16.63
CA LEU A 20 -40.20 -10.22 16.49
C LEU A 20 -39.04 -10.99 15.84
N LEU A 21 -38.85 -12.26 16.21
CA LEU A 21 -37.83 -13.12 15.59
C LEU A 21 -38.13 -13.37 14.10
N PHE A 22 -39.41 -13.52 13.75
CA PHE A 22 -39.83 -13.73 12.35
C PHE A 22 -39.63 -12.48 11.49
N VAL A 23 -39.92 -11.28 12.04
CA VAL A 23 -39.64 -10.00 11.37
C VAL A 23 -38.13 -9.79 11.20
N LEU A 24 -37.32 -10.12 12.22
CA LEU A 24 -35.86 -10.02 12.13
C LEU A 24 -35.30 -10.93 11.02
N VAL A 25 -35.80 -12.16 10.89
CA VAL A 25 -35.38 -13.08 9.82
C VAL A 25 -35.77 -12.55 8.44
N ILE A 26 -36.97 -11.97 8.27
CA ILE A 26 -37.38 -11.37 6.99
C ILE A 26 -36.53 -10.15 6.63
N VAL A 27 -36.21 -9.29 7.62
CA VAL A 27 -35.33 -8.14 7.42
C VAL A 27 -33.92 -8.58 7.04
N LEU A 28 -33.37 -9.61 7.69
CA LEU A 28 -32.05 -10.17 7.37
C LEU A 28 -32.03 -10.91 6.02
N SER A 29 -33.12 -11.57 5.63
CA SER A 29 -33.26 -12.21 4.31
C SER A 29 -33.53 -11.23 3.16
N GLY A 30 -33.95 -9.99 3.46
CA GLY A 30 -34.08 -8.90 2.49
C GLY A 30 -32.76 -8.18 2.19
N ILE A 31 -31.70 -8.47 2.94
CA ILE A 31 -30.34 -8.01 2.63
C ILE A 31 -29.83 -8.92 1.52
N ASN A 32 -30.03 -8.52 0.27
CA ASN A 32 -29.37 -9.18 -0.86
C ASN A 32 -27.86 -9.15 -0.60
N PRO A 33 -27.16 -10.30 -0.52
CA PRO A 33 -25.72 -10.30 -0.51
C PRO A 33 -25.29 -9.75 -1.87
N ARG A 34 -24.93 -8.47 -1.92
CA ARG A 34 -24.15 -7.98 -3.05
C ARG A 34 -22.94 -8.89 -3.11
N GLN A 35 -22.72 -9.55 -4.24
CA GLN A 35 -21.47 -10.22 -4.51
C GLN A 35 -20.40 -9.13 -4.53
N VAL A 36 -19.79 -8.90 -3.37
CA VAL A 36 -18.53 -8.15 -3.30
C VAL A 36 -17.51 -9.11 -3.87
N ARG A 37 -17.18 -8.93 -5.14
CA ARG A 37 -15.96 -9.50 -5.68
C ARG A 37 -14.84 -8.65 -5.12
N ALA A 38 -14.31 -9.05 -3.96
CA ALA A 38 -13.05 -8.53 -3.50
C ALA A 38 -12.01 -9.01 -4.52
N ASP A 39 -11.42 -8.08 -5.25
CA ASP A 39 -10.22 -8.39 -6.00
C ASP A 39 -9.17 -8.92 -5.02
N LEU A 40 -8.39 -9.89 -5.48
CA LEU A 40 -7.33 -10.48 -4.69
C LEU A 40 -6.26 -9.41 -4.43
N ILE A 41 -6.17 -8.97 -3.19
CA ILE A 41 -4.96 -8.27 -2.71
C ILE A 41 -3.85 -9.31 -2.71
N LEU A 42 -2.81 -9.05 -3.51
CA LEU A 42 -1.63 -9.89 -3.52
C LEU A 42 -0.78 -9.56 -2.29
N GLU A 43 -0.83 -10.46 -1.31
CA GLU A 43 -0.04 -10.37 -0.09
C GLU A 43 1.35 -11.01 -0.29
N PRO A 44 2.43 -10.36 0.14
CA PRO A 44 3.77 -10.95 0.11
C PRO A 44 3.87 -12.22 0.97
N GLU A 45 4.60 -13.22 0.50
CA GLU A 45 4.88 -14.45 1.26
C GLU A 45 6.11 -14.32 2.17
N ASN A 46 6.77 -13.14 2.20
CA ASN A 46 7.94 -12.88 3.04
C ASN A 46 7.62 -12.98 4.54
N GLN A 47 8.49 -13.67 5.30
CA GLN A 47 8.30 -13.93 6.73
C GLN A 47 8.10 -12.66 7.59
N PHE A 48 8.80 -11.56 7.28
CA PHE A 48 8.63 -10.32 8.02
C PHE A 48 7.22 -9.77 7.83
N TYR A 49 6.74 -9.69 6.58
CA TYR A 49 5.39 -9.24 6.26
C TYR A 49 4.35 -10.09 6.97
N GLN A 50 4.42 -11.42 6.86
CA GLN A 50 3.45 -12.31 7.52
C GLN A 50 3.36 -12.11 9.04
N THR A 51 4.46 -11.66 9.67
CA THR A 51 4.51 -11.41 11.11
C THR A 51 4.02 -10.01 11.49
N HIS A 52 4.11 -9.03 10.57
CA HIS A 52 3.82 -7.61 10.82
C HIS A 52 2.79 -7.04 9.83
N SER A 53 1.93 -7.88 9.25
CA SER A 53 0.99 -7.47 8.20
C SER A 53 -0.02 -6.44 8.70
N ASP A 54 -0.36 -6.50 9.99
CA ASP A 54 -1.22 -5.53 10.67
C ASP A 54 -0.60 -4.13 10.82
N GLN A 55 0.72 -4.02 10.63
CA GLN A 55 1.49 -2.77 10.68
C GLN A 55 1.87 -2.28 9.28
N CYS A 56 1.49 -3.02 8.23
CA CYS A 56 1.77 -2.64 6.85
C CYS A 56 0.57 -1.92 6.23
N GLU A 57 0.82 -0.82 5.53
CA GLU A 57 -0.16 -0.13 4.71
C GLU A 57 -0.15 -0.70 3.29
N TYR A 58 -1.32 -1.07 2.76
CA TYR A 58 -1.46 -1.48 1.37
C TYR A 58 -1.44 -0.26 0.45
N VAL A 59 -0.55 -0.26 -0.54
CA VAL A 59 -0.42 0.84 -1.51
C VAL A 59 -0.60 0.37 -2.95
N ASP A 60 0.04 -0.74 -3.35
CA ASP A 60 0.03 -1.30 -4.71
C ASP A 60 0.24 -0.24 -5.81
N ARG A 61 1.43 0.37 -5.80
CA ARG A 61 1.82 1.42 -6.75
C ARG A 61 3.16 1.10 -7.42
N GLN A 62 3.35 1.69 -8.60
CA GLN A 62 4.59 1.57 -9.36
C GLN A 62 5.56 2.66 -8.95
N TYR A 63 6.80 2.26 -8.66
CA TYR A 63 7.92 3.14 -8.39
C TYR A 63 9.04 2.85 -9.38
N TYR A 64 10.04 3.73 -9.45
CA TYR A 64 11.24 3.52 -10.24
C TYR A 64 12.49 3.94 -9.47
N THR A 65 13.61 3.30 -9.80
CA THR A 65 14.92 3.66 -9.30
C THR A 65 15.60 4.62 -10.28
N GLN A 66 16.26 5.68 -9.80
CA GLN A 66 17.12 6.52 -10.65
C GLN A 66 18.56 6.01 -10.70
N SER A 67 19.02 5.39 -9.61
CA SER A 67 20.36 4.81 -9.49
C SER A 67 20.27 3.42 -8.88
N LYS A 68 21.42 2.76 -8.73
CA LYS A 68 21.47 1.44 -8.10
C LYS A 68 21.15 1.59 -6.60
N ILE A 69 20.17 0.83 -6.11
CA ILE A 69 19.77 0.83 -4.70
C ILE A 69 20.05 -0.53 -4.07
N ASP A 70 20.09 -0.58 -2.75
CA ASP A 70 20.18 -1.83 -2.01
C ASP A 70 18.79 -2.48 -1.86
N SER A 71 18.75 -3.78 -1.56
CA SER A 71 17.53 -4.49 -1.17
C SER A 71 17.76 -5.29 0.10
N TRP A 72 16.72 -5.51 0.89
CA TRP A 72 16.80 -6.09 2.23
C TRP A 72 15.88 -7.31 2.40
N THR A 73 16.28 -8.22 3.30
CA THR A 73 15.44 -9.39 3.63
C THR A 73 14.22 -9.03 4.48
N ALA A 74 14.32 -7.95 5.25
CA ALA A 74 13.32 -7.39 6.15
C ALA A 74 13.69 -5.91 6.44
N PRO A 75 12.73 -5.06 6.85
CA PRO A 75 13.01 -3.74 7.39
C PRO A 75 14.05 -3.80 8.51
N ASN A 76 15.04 -2.90 8.48
CA ASN A 76 16.20 -2.89 9.40
C ASN A 76 17.01 -4.21 9.45
N GLY A 77 16.81 -5.09 8.49
CA GLY A 77 17.44 -6.40 8.40
C GLY A 77 18.77 -6.38 7.63
N ARG A 78 19.17 -7.56 7.18
CA ARG A 78 20.37 -7.73 6.37
C ARG A 78 20.10 -7.33 4.93
N LYS A 79 21.09 -6.71 4.27
CA LYS A 79 21.05 -6.55 2.81
C LYS A 79 21.01 -7.91 2.11
N SER A 80 20.05 -8.05 1.21
CA SER A 80 19.83 -9.24 0.39
C SER A 80 20.44 -9.12 -1.00
N GLY A 81 20.69 -7.91 -1.48
CA GLY A 81 21.16 -7.66 -2.84
C GLY A 81 21.08 -6.20 -3.21
N SER A 82 20.98 -5.94 -4.51
CA SER A 82 20.86 -4.59 -5.05
C SER A 82 20.01 -4.59 -6.32
N ILE A 83 19.26 -3.52 -6.52
CA ILE A 83 18.40 -3.30 -7.69
C ILE A 83 19.07 -2.26 -8.60
N PRO A 84 19.20 -2.49 -9.92
CA PRO A 84 19.78 -1.52 -10.85
C PRO A 84 19.00 -0.20 -10.92
N GLY A 85 19.64 0.85 -11.42
CA GLY A 85 18.92 2.08 -11.81
C GLY A 85 17.99 1.84 -13.00
N ASN A 86 17.02 2.73 -13.19
CA ASN A 86 15.96 2.66 -14.21
C ASN A 86 15.13 1.36 -14.14
N THR A 87 14.94 0.81 -12.95
CA THR A 87 14.12 -0.39 -12.73
C THR A 87 12.76 0.04 -12.19
N ARG A 88 11.66 -0.46 -12.77
CA ARG A 88 10.31 -0.28 -12.23
C ARG A 88 10.03 -1.34 -11.17
N LEU A 89 9.41 -0.92 -10.07
CA LEU A 89 9.14 -1.74 -8.89
C LEU A 89 7.67 -1.60 -8.53
N GLN A 90 6.94 -2.71 -8.51
CA GLN A 90 5.60 -2.74 -7.92
C GLN A 90 5.75 -2.90 -6.41
N ILE A 91 5.50 -1.81 -5.67
CA ILE A 91 5.49 -1.84 -4.20
C ILE A 91 4.07 -2.15 -3.76
N SER A 92 3.85 -3.30 -3.13
CA SER A 92 2.50 -3.71 -2.71
C SER A 92 2.11 -3.12 -1.37
N HIS A 93 3.04 -3.10 -0.41
CA HIS A 93 2.82 -2.59 0.94
C HIS A 93 4.00 -1.76 1.44
N ILE A 94 3.72 -0.87 2.39
CA ILE A 94 4.71 -0.06 3.10
C ILE A 94 4.67 -0.39 4.59
N TYR A 95 5.83 -0.60 5.19
CA TYR A 95 6.01 -0.72 6.63
C TYR A 95 6.80 0.50 7.13
N THR A 96 6.28 1.18 8.15
CA THR A 96 6.97 2.30 8.80
C THR A 96 7.59 1.84 10.11
N ASP A 97 8.90 2.00 10.26
CA ASP A 97 9.59 1.59 11.48
C ASP A 97 9.51 2.64 12.60
N SER A 98 10.08 2.30 13.76
CA SER A 98 10.08 3.18 14.94
C SER A 98 10.85 4.49 14.77
N GLN A 99 11.67 4.63 13.72
CA GLN A 99 12.39 5.86 13.38
C GLN A 99 11.64 6.68 12.31
N GLY A 100 10.47 6.20 11.87
CA GLY A 100 9.67 6.81 10.81
C GLY A 100 10.16 6.45 9.41
N ILE A 101 11.09 5.50 9.24
CA ILE A 101 11.60 5.11 7.93
C ILE A 101 10.57 4.18 7.27
N GLU A 102 10.24 4.49 6.02
CA GLU A 102 9.30 3.71 5.24
C GLU A 102 10.03 2.68 4.37
N TRP A 103 9.53 1.45 4.44
CA TRP A 103 10.06 0.30 3.74
C TRP A 103 8.99 -0.26 2.81
N GLY A 104 9.23 -0.25 1.52
CA GLY A 104 8.35 -0.85 0.53
C GLY A 104 8.71 -2.30 0.26
N VAL A 105 7.72 -3.19 0.17
CA VAL A 105 7.93 -4.57 -0.30
C VAL A 105 7.71 -4.64 -1.82
N TYR A 106 8.80 -4.93 -2.54
CA TYR A 106 8.77 -5.17 -3.98
C TYR A 106 8.14 -6.54 -4.25
N LEU A 107 6.97 -6.53 -4.89
CA LEU A 107 6.10 -7.70 -5.04
C LEU A 107 6.76 -8.85 -5.81
N GLU A 108 7.55 -8.57 -6.84
CA GLU A 108 8.12 -9.59 -7.72
C GLU A 108 9.23 -10.42 -7.03
N ASP A 109 10.14 -9.74 -6.32
CA ASP A 109 11.27 -10.41 -5.65
C ASP A 109 11.06 -10.62 -4.14
N GLU A 110 9.94 -10.14 -3.60
CA GLU A 110 9.59 -10.14 -2.17
C GLU A 110 10.70 -9.57 -1.28
N LYS A 111 11.38 -8.53 -1.78
CA LYS A 111 12.44 -7.80 -1.08
C LYS A 111 11.92 -6.47 -0.57
N TRP A 112 12.48 -6.06 0.55
CA TRP A 112 12.23 -4.74 1.09
C TRP A 112 13.20 -3.75 0.46
N VAL A 113 12.74 -2.53 0.21
CA VAL A 113 13.52 -1.38 -0.25
C VAL A 113 13.19 -0.16 0.61
N LEU A 114 14.14 0.76 0.76
CA LEU A 114 13.88 2.04 1.39
C LEU A 114 13.02 2.89 0.44
N MET A 115 11.88 3.40 0.92
CA MET A 115 11.02 4.26 0.10
C MET A 115 11.70 5.58 -0.26
N ALA A 116 12.65 6.03 0.57
CA ALA A 116 13.51 7.18 0.30
C ALA A 116 14.46 6.99 -0.92
N ASP A 117 14.72 5.74 -1.34
CA ASP A 117 15.63 5.43 -2.46
C ASP A 117 14.88 5.24 -3.81
N VAL A 118 13.55 5.29 -3.80
CA VAL A 118 12.69 5.09 -4.99
C VAL A 118 11.82 6.31 -5.26
N TYR A 119 11.31 6.42 -6.47
CA TYR A 119 10.46 7.53 -6.92
C TYR A 119 9.16 6.99 -7.48
N LEU A 120 8.04 7.65 -7.18
CA LEU A 120 6.74 7.25 -7.66
C LEU A 120 6.66 7.42 -9.19
N VAL A 121 6.17 6.40 -9.90
CA VAL A 121 5.71 6.58 -11.28
C VAL A 121 4.38 7.31 -11.21
N TYR A 122 4.34 8.54 -11.73
CA TYR A 122 3.16 9.40 -11.67
C TYR A 122 1.94 8.69 -12.28
N ASP A 123 0.88 8.55 -11.47
CA ASP A 123 -0.31 7.75 -11.78
C ASP A 123 -1.60 8.54 -11.52
N SER A 124 -2.74 7.92 -11.80
CA SER A 124 -4.05 8.55 -11.58
C SER A 124 -4.27 9.01 -10.14
N ARG A 125 -3.74 8.31 -9.14
CA ARG A 125 -3.97 8.67 -7.73
C ARG A 125 -3.24 9.95 -7.41
N GLN A 126 -1.97 10.06 -7.82
CA GLN A 126 -1.20 11.29 -7.66
C GLN A 126 -1.80 12.44 -8.45
N PHE A 127 -2.26 12.19 -9.68
CA PHE A 127 -2.92 13.21 -10.49
C PHE A 127 -4.17 13.76 -9.78
N ILE A 128 -4.99 12.88 -9.20
CA ILE A 128 -6.17 13.30 -8.44
C ILE A 128 -5.78 14.14 -7.23
N ASP A 129 -4.73 13.76 -6.50
CA ASP A 129 -4.25 14.52 -5.35
C ASP A 129 -3.78 15.94 -5.74
N ASP A 130 -3.01 16.04 -6.84
CA ASP A 130 -2.46 17.31 -7.31
C ASP A 130 -3.53 18.24 -7.93
N HIS A 131 -4.56 17.65 -8.56
CA HIS A 131 -5.62 18.36 -9.29
C HIS A 131 -6.98 18.30 -8.59
N MET A 132 -7.01 18.02 -7.28
CA MET A 132 -8.25 17.81 -6.53
C MET A 132 -9.24 18.99 -6.63
N GLU A 133 -8.74 20.22 -6.70
CA GLU A 133 -9.56 21.43 -6.84
C GLU A 133 -10.10 21.65 -8.27
N GLU A 134 -9.49 21.01 -9.27
CA GLU A 134 -9.86 21.10 -10.68
C GLU A 134 -10.80 19.96 -11.11
N ILE A 135 -10.84 18.87 -10.34
CA ILE A 135 -11.77 17.77 -10.53
C ILE A 135 -13.17 18.18 -10.06
N PHE A 136 -14.16 17.97 -10.91
CA PHE A 136 -15.54 18.37 -10.64
C PHE A 136 -16.52 17.23 -10.90
N SER A 137 -17.65 17.27 -10.19
CA SER A 137 -18.82 16.44 -10.50
C SER A 137 -19.74 17.16 -11.47
N GLY A 138 -20.21 16.46 -12.49
CA GLY A 138 -21.05 16.99 -13.57
C GLY A 138 -22.37 16.25 -13.73
N GLU A 139 -23.08 16.57 -14.82
CA GLU A 139 -24.11 15.67 -15.33
C GLU A 139 -23.44 14.34 -15.71
N GLU A 140 -24.12 13.24 -15.43
CA GLU A 140 -23.61 11.91 -15.69
C GLU A 140 -23.35 11.74 -17.21
N GLU A 141 -22.11 11.45 -17.57
CA GLU A 141 -21.73 11.10 -18.93
C GLU A 141 -21.53 9.59 -19.03
N THR A 142 -21.84 9.03 -20.19
CA THR A 142 -21.79 7.59 -20.43
C THR A 142 -20.97 7.24 -21.65
N LEU A 143 -20.19 6.15 -21.56
CA LEU A 143 -19.60 5.49 -22.73
C LEU A 143 -20.41 4.23 -23.05
N PRO A 144 -21.06 4.13 -24.22
CA PRO A 144 -21.85 2.97 -24.60
C PRO A 144 -21.06 1.66 -24.64
N ALA A 145 -21.76 0.56 -24.38
CA ALA A 145 -21.19 -0.78 -24.56
C ALA A 145 -20.73 -0.99 -26.02
N GLY A 146 -19.54 -1.56 -26.19
CA GLY A 146 -18.90 -1.84 -27.49
C GLY A 146 -18.19 -0.65 -28.13
N GLU A 147 -18.27 0.55 -27.53
CA GLU A 147 -17.55 1.72 -28.03
C GLU A 147 -16.10 1.70 -27.53
N LYS A 148 -15.14 1.80 -28.46
CA LYS A 148 -13.73 1.75 -28.10
C LYS A 148 -13.32 3.04 -27.44
N ALA A 149 -12.54 2.92 -26.37
CA ALA A 149 -11.95 4.03 -25.68
C ALA A 149 -10.49 3.74 -25.33
N VAL A 150 -9.64 4.74 -25.47
CA VAL A 150 -8.23 4.67 -25.10
C VAL A 150 -8.11 4.92 -23.60
N LEU A 151 -7.38 4.05 -22.92
CA LEU A 151 -7.10 4.16 -21.49
C LEU A 151 -5.81 4.96 -21.28
N TRP A 152 -5.88 5.93 -20.38
CA TRP A 152 -4.75 6.77 -19.99
C TRP A 152 -4.44 6.58 -18.51
N SER A 153 -3.17 6.70 -18.13
CA SER A 153 -2.74 6.67 -16.72
C SER A 153 -3.29 7.87 -15.95
N TYR A 154 -3.33 9.03 -16.60
CA TYR A 154 -3.95 10.27 -16.14
C TYR A 154 -4.23 11.17 -17.38
N PRO A 155 -5.05 12.21 -17.27
CA PRO A 155 -5.35 13.12 -18.38
C PRO A 155 -4.08 13.70 -19.00
N CYS A 156 -3.98 13.61 -20.33
CA CYS A 156 -2.82 14.09 -21.09
C CYS A 156 -1.46 13.55 -20.60
N SER A 157 -1.38 12.26 -20.25
CA SER A 157 -0.10 11.64 -19.85
C SER A 157 0.88 11.41 -21.00
N GLY A 158 0.42 11.48 -22.25
CA GLY A 158 1.26 11.21 -23.43
C GLY A 158 1.56 9.73 -23.70
N GLU A 159 1.19 8.83 -22.79
CA GLU A 159 1.34 7.38 -22.95
C GLU A 159 0.01 6.68 -22.65
N ASN A 160 -0.60 6.08 -23.69
CA ASN A 160 -1.79 5.26 -23.50
C ASN A 160 -1.45 3.86 -22.96
N GLN A 161 -2.39 3.29 -22.21
CA GLN A 161 -2.28 2.00 -21.53
C GLN A 161 -3.08 0.90 -22.26
N GLY A 162 -3.42 1.13 -23.53
CA GLY A 162 -4.23 0.25 -24.36
C GLY A 162 -5.65 0.75 -24.60
N ILE A 163 -6.44 -0.09 -25.27
CA ILE A 163 -7.82 0.20 -25.69
C ILE A 163 -8.78 -0.68 -24.89
N LEU A 164 -9.82 -0.05 -24.35
CA LEU A 164 -10.96 -0.69 -23.73
C LEU A 164 -12.14 -0.71 -24.72
N GLU A 165 -12.78 -1.86 -24.85
CA GLU A 165 -14.10 -1.99 -25.47
C GLU A 165 -15.03 -2.58 -24.39
N PRO A 166 -15.87 -1.76 -23.73
CA PRO A 166 -16.62 -2.19 -22.58
C PRO A 166 -17.80 -3.09 -23.00
N GLU A 167 -18.10 -4.12 -22.22
CA GLU A 167 -19.21 -5.05 -22.48
C GLU A 167 -20.56 -4.46 -22.03
N GLU A 168 -20.52 -3.45 -21.18
CA GLU A 168 -21.66 -2.73 -20.62
C GLU A 168 -21.38 -1.23 -20.66
N GLU A 169 -22.44 -0.43 -20.57
CA GLU A 169 -22.30 1.03 -20.53
C GLU A 169 -21.48 1.44 -19.31
N LEU A 170 -20.48 2.29 -19.52
CA LEU A 170 -19.71 2.89 -18.44
C LEU A 170 -20.30 4.25 -18.08
N THR A 171 -20.31 4.54 -16.79
CA THR A 171 -20.87 5.76 -16.25
C THR A 171 -19.79 6.54 -15.50
N PHE A 172 -19.72 7.84 -15.74
CA PHE A 172 -18.72 8.72 -15.13
C PHE A 172 -19.39 9.79 -14.28
N SER A 173 -18.79 10.10 -13.14
CA SER A 173 -19.30 11.12 -12.19
C SER A 173 -18.22 12.09 -11.69
N GLU A 174 -16.96 11.82 -12.01
CA GLU A 174 -15.81 12.66 -11.70
C GLU A 174 -15.09 12.99 -13.00
N PHE A 175 -14.92 14.29 -13.23
CA PHE A 175 -14.43 14.82 -14.48
C PHE A 175 -13.26 15.76 -14.28
N TYR A 176 -12.39 15.78 -15.28
CA TYR A 176 -11.32 16.75 -15.41
C TYR A 176 -11.42 17.41 -16.79
N LYS A 177 -11.04 18.68 -16.87
CA LYS A 177 -10.97 19.41 -18.13
C LYS A 177 -9.54 19.86 -18.39
N ASP A 178 -8.99 19.46 -19.53
CA ASP A 178 -7.63 19.88 -19.91
C ASP A 178 -7.58 21.27 -20.56
N ARG A 179 -6.36 21.76 -20.88
CA ARG A 179 -6.17 23.09 -21.49
C ARG A 179 -6.78 23.22 -22.89
N GLN A 180 -7.11 22.11 -23.55
CA GLN A 180 -7.79 22.08 -24.85
C GLN A 180 -9.31 21.97 -24.70
N GLU A 181 -9.82 22.12 -23.48
CA GLU A 181 -11.23 22.00 -23.10
C GLU A 181 -11.82 20.60 -23.33
N ARG A 182 -10.97 19.56 -23.46
CA ARG A 182 -11.46 18.18 -23.55
C ARG A 182 -11.87 17.69 -22.17
N ILE A 183 -12.97 16.98 -22.12
CA ILE A 183 -13.52 16.37 -20.92
C ILE A 183 -12.95 14.96 -20.75
N TRP A 184 -12.47 14.68 -19.56
CA TRP A 184 -11.92 13.41 -19.15
C TRP A 184 -12.76 12.81 -18.03
N GLY A 185 -13.12 11.54 -18.16
CA GLY A 185 -13.83 10.78 -17.13
C GLY A 185 -12.88 9.83 -16.40
N ASN A 186 -12.93 9.81 -15.07
CA ASN A 186 -12.20 8.82 -14.28
C ASN A 186 -12.96 7.48 -14.25
N LEU A 187 -12.30 6.43 -14.72
CA LEU A 187 -12.72 5.04 -14.62
C LEU A 187 -12.09 4.43 -13.35
N GLY A 188 -12.79 4.56 -12.22
CA GLY A 188 -12.29 4.05 -10.93
C GLY A 188 -12.10 2.53 -10.93
N TYR A 189 -13.09 1.77 -11.41
CA TYR A 189 -12.95 0.32 -11.58
C TYR A 189 -13.82 -0.24 -12.69
N TYR A 190 -13.23 -1.05 -13.56
CA TYR A 190 -13.94 -1.87 -14.53
C TYR A 190 -13.18 -3.17 -14.80
N ARG A 191 -13.71 -4.28 -14.28
CA ARG A 191 -13.23 -5.66 -14.57
C ARG A 191 -11.71 -5.85 -14.44
N GLY A 192 -11.12 -5.33 -13.36
CA GLY A 192 -9.68 -5.42 -13.09
C GLY A 192 -8.86 -4.26 -13.64
N ILE A 193 -9.44 -3.40 -14.48
CA ILE A 193 -8.88 -2.08 -14.80
C ILE A 193 -9.27 -1.14 -13.65
N ARG A 194 -8.28 -0.43 -13.10
CA ARG A 194 -8.43 0.47 -11.96
C ARG A 194 -7.79 1.81 -12.26
N ASP A 195 -8.37 2.87 -11.72
CA ASP A 195 -7.79 4.21 -11.70
C ASP A 195 -7.22 4.59 -13.09
N ARG A 196 -8.08 4.55 -14.11
CA ARG A 196 -7.74 4.95 -15.49
C ARG A 196 -8.59 6.12 -15.92
N TRP A 197 -8.12 6.84 -16.93
CA TRP A 197 -8.84 7.97 -17.51
C TRP A 197 -9.19 7.71 -18.97
N ILE A 198 -10.35 8.22 -19.38
CA ILE A 198 -10.81 8.21 -20.78
C ILE A 198 -11.12 9.65 -21.19
N CYS A 199 -10.65 10.07 -22.36
CA CYS A 199 -11.02 11.35 -22.95
C CYS A 199 -12.43 11.22 -23.57
N LEU A 200 -13.47 11.68 -22.86
CA LEU A 200 -14.86 11.56 -23.32
C LEU A 200 -15.16 12.44 -24.54
N SER A 201 -14.41 13.53 -24.72
CA SER A 201 -14.55 14.37 -25.91
C SER A 201 -13.98 13.74 -27.19
N ASP A 202 -13.07 12.77 -27.07
CA ASP A 202 -12.44 12.08 -28.20
C ASP A 202 -11.94 10.68 -27.77
N PRO A 203 -12.85 9.71 -27.55
CA PRO A 203 -12.53 8.45 -26.84
C PRO A 203 -11.53 7.56 -27.56
N GLU A 204 -11.56 7.54 -28.90
CA GLU A 204 -10.70 6.66 -29.73
C GLU A 204 -9.32 7.27 -30.03
N ASN A 205 -9.03 8.48 -29.54
CA ASN A 205 -7.76 9.15 -29.85
C ASN A 205 -6.59 8.53 -29.08
N GLU A 206 -5.70 7.87 -29.80
CA GLU A 206 -4.50 7.22 -29.26
C GLU A 206 -3.30 8.17 -29.11
N GLU A 207 -3.37 9.36 -29.69
CA GLU A 207 -2.24 10.29 -29.91
C GLU A 207 -2.40 11.61 -29.13
N ILE A 208 -2.97 11.56 -27.92
CA ILE A 208 -2.99 12.72 -27.03
C ILE A 208 -1.60 12.93 -26.43
N PRO A 209 -0.91 14.07 -26.70
CA PRO A 209 0.45 14.29 -26.21
C PRO A 209 0.47 14.59 -24.71
N MET A 210 1.65 14.43 -24.11
CA MET A 210 1.90 14.88 -22.75
C MET A 210 1.81 16.41 -22.69
N GLU A 211 1.00 16.92 -21.78
CA GLU A 211 0.80 18.36 -21.64
C GLU A 211 1.76 19.00 -20.61
N GLU A 212 2.02 18.29 -19.52
CA GLU A 212 2.90 18.72 -18.44
C GLU A 212 3.80 17.57 -18.01
N GLU A 213 5.09 17.85 -17.82
CA GLU A 213 6.03 16.87 -17.30
C GLU A 213 5.76 16.70 -15.80
N PRO A 214 5.43 15.48 -15.33
CA PRO A 214 5.06 15.28 -13.94
C PRO A 214 6.26 15.52 -13.02
N PRO A 215 6.04 16.01 -11.79
CA PRO A 215 7.10 16.20 -10.83
C PRO A 215 7.75 14.86 -10.44
N VAL A 216 9.04 14.91 -10.10
CA VAL A 216 9.74 13.76 -9.51
C VAL A 216 9.37 13.67 -8.03
N ILE A 217 8.61 12.63 -7.66
CA ILE A 217 8.10 12.43 -6.32
C ILE A 217 8.86 11.29 -5.64
N PRO A 218 9.62 11.55 -4.56
CA PRO A 218 10.28 10.48 -3.82
C PRO A 218 9.24 9.60 -3.12
N GLY A 219 9.54 8.32 -2.96
CA GLY A 219 8.68 7.39 -2.24
C GLY A 219 8.54 7.74 -0.76
N GLN A 220 9.57 8.36 -0.17
CA GLN A 220 9.53 9.00 1.13
C GLN A 220 10.36 10.30 1.09
N ALA A 221 9.82 11.39 1.62
CA ALA A 221 10.53 12.66 1.72
C ALA A 221 11.65 12.61 2.78
N ILE A 222 12.81 13.21 2.49
CA ILE A 222 13.95 13.32 3.39
C ILE A 222 14.10 14.78 3.82
N GLN A 223 14.28 15.04 5.11
CA GLN A 223 14.57 16.40 5.58
C GLN A 223 16.07 16.66 5.62
N GLU A 224 16.47 17.82 5.10
CA GLU A 224 17.88 18.20 4.99
C GLU A 224 18.53 18.58 6.33
N GLN A 225 17.77 18.99 7.37
CA GLN A 225 18.31 19.30 8.71
C GLN A 225 17.36 18.97 9.88
N ALA A 226 17.91 18.38 10.94
CA ALA A 226 17.25 18.24 12.24
C ALA A 226 17.22 19.60 12.98
N GLY A 227 16.24 20.44 12.68
CA GLY A 227 16.18 21.81 13.20
C GLY A 227 14.77 22.35 13.36
N GLY A 228 14.01 21.81 14.33
CA GLY A 228 12.70 22.32 14.72
C GLY A 228 12.12 21.54 15.90
N GLU A 229 11.45 22.24 16.83
CA GLU A 229 11.13 21.88 18.22
C GLU A 229 10.14 20.69 18.43
N ASN A 230 9.97 19.80 17.44
CA ASN A 230 9.23 18.54 17.57
C ASN A 230 9.90 17.46 16.70
N THR A 231 11.02 16.89 17.17
CA THR A 231 11.85 15.93 16.42
C THR A 231 11.69 14.51 16.96
N GLU A 232 10.46 14.01 17.02
CA GLU A 232 10.20 12.58 17.14
C GLU A 232 9.74 12.12 15.74
N ASN A 233 10.53 11.28 15.07
CA ASN A 233 10.25 10.64 13.77
C ASN A 233 10.62 11.41 12.47
N THR A 234 11.63 12.28 12.50
CA THR A 234 12.13 12.91 11.26
C THR A 234 13.20 12.05 10.59
N VAL A 235 12.95 11.60 9.34
CA VAL A 235 13.93 10.85 8.55
C VAL A 235 14.92 11.81 7.88
N THR A 236 16.21 11.63 8.18
CA THR A 236 17.32 12.41 7.62
C THR A 236 18.28 11.49 6.86
N GLU A 237 19.13 12.08 6.00
CA GLU A 237 20.16 11.32 5.29
C GLU A 237 21.13 10.57 6.21
N GLU A 238 21.46 11.16 7.36
CA GLU A 238 22.35 10.53 8.35
C GLU A 238 21.74 9.23 8.89
N VAL A 239 20.45 9.23 9.20
CA VAL A 239 19.71 8.06 9.68
C VAL A 239 19.66 6.97 8.60
N LEU A 240 19.36 7.35 7.35
CA LEU A 240 19.33 6.40 6.23
C LEU A 240 20.71 5.79 5.97
N GLN A 241 21.78 6.58 6.08
CA GLN A 241 23.14 6.09 5.92
C GLN A 241 23.51 5.09 7.03
N GLU A 242 23.17 5.36 8.29
CA GLU A 242 23.39 4.43 9.40
C GLU A 242 22.70 3.07 9.15
N VAL A 243 21.44 3.10 8.68
CA VAL A 243 20.69 1.88 8.32
C VAL A 243 21.39 1.11 7.20
N LYS A 244 21.83 1.80 6.15
CA LYS A 244 22.58 1.21 5.02
C LYS A 244 23.90 0.60 5.47
N GLU A 245 24.61 1.20 6.41
CA GLU A 245 25.85 0.67 6.96
C GLU A 245 25.61 -0.55 7.86
N LYS A 246 24.62 -0.48 8.75
CA LYS A 246 24.26 -1.58 9.65
C LYS A 246 23.89 -2.85 8.90
N GLY A 247 23.16 -2.72 7.79
CA GLY A 247 22.78 -3.83 6.92
C GLY A 247 23.95 -4.57 6.25
N ASN A 248 25.16 -3.98 6.22
CA ASN A 248 26.37 -4.61 5.68
C ASN A 248 27.10 -5.50 6.69
N HIS A 249 26.81 -5.40 7.99
CA HIS A 249 27.57 -6.14 8.99
C HIS A 249 27.20 -7.63 9.01
N PRO A 250 28.19 -8.53 8.89
CA PRO A 250 27.93 -9.97 8.96
C PRO A 250 27.63 -10.39 10.41
N VAL A 251 26.70 -11.35 10.58
CA VAL A 251 26.19 -11.79 11.89
C VAL A 251 27.31 -12.22 12.88
N TRP A 252 28.44 -12.74 12.38
CA TRP A 252 29.58 -13.11 13.23
C TRP A 252 30.18 -11.93 14.00
N PHE A 253 29.99 -10.70 13.54
CA PHE A 253 30.46 -9.49 14.23
C PHE A 253 29.77 -9.31 15.60
N PHE A 254 28.54 -9.82 15.76
CA PHE A 254 27.81 -9.82 17.04
C PHE A 254 28.00 -11.12 17.85
N ILE A 255 28.35 -12.24 17.19
CA ILE A 255 28.57 -13.53 17.86
C ILE A 255 29.98 -13.62 18.49
N LEU A 256 31.00 -13.03 17.84
CA LEU A 256 32.38 -13.04 18.32
C LEU A 256 32.56 -12.46 19.74
N PRO A 257 31.95 -11.31 20.09
CA PRO A 257 32.03 -10.75 21.44
C PRO A 257 31.37 -11.67 22.49
N ALA A 258 30.21 -12.26 22.16
CA ALA A 258 29.51 -13.17 23.05
C ALA A 258 30.31 -14.46 23.28
N PHE A 259 30.89 -15.02 22.22
CA PHE A 259 31.75 -16.20 22.32
C PHE A 259 33.03 -15.89 23.09
N ALA A 260 33.67 -14.75 22.83
CA ALA A 260 34.84 -14.29 23.58
C ALA A 260 34.52 -14.09 25.06
N ALA A 261 33.35 -13.52 25.40
CA ALA A 261 32.92 -13.37 26.79
C ALA A 261 32.73 -14.71 27.49
N VAL A 262 32.13 -15.71 26.82
CA VAL A 262 31.98 -17.07 27.36
C VAL A 262 33.33 -17.75 27.56
N VAL A 263 34.25 -17.63 26.60
CA VAL A 263 35.62 -18.18 26.71
C VAL A 263 36.39 -17.50 27.84
N ILE A 264 36.34 -16.18 27.94
CA ILE A 264 36.99 -15.40 29.01
C ILE A 264 36.40 -15.79 30.37
N ALA A 265 35.08 -15.90 30.50
CA ALA A 265 34.43 -16.35 31.73
C ALA A 265 34.86 -17.78 32.10
N GLY A 266 34.95 -18.69 31.11
CA GLY A 266 35.45 -20.05 31.31
C GLY A 266 36.90 -20.08 31.80
N ILE A 267 37.78 -19.25 31.25
CA ILE A 267 39.18 -19.11 31.68
C ILE A 267 39.25 -18.60 33.13
N PHE A 268 38.45 -17.59 33.49
CA PHE A 268 38.40 -17.08 34.86
C PHE A 268 37.91 -18.13 35.86
N ILE A 269 36.87 -18.89 35.54
CA ILE A 269 36.39 -20.00 36.38
C ILE A 269 37.49 -21.06 36.55
N TRP A 270 38.17 -21.43 35.47
CA TRP A 270 39.24 -22.44 35.53
C TRP A 270 40.42 -21.97 36.39
N ILE A 271 40.89 -20.74 36.21
CA ILE A 271 42.02 -20.17 36.96
C ILE A 271 41.70 -20.02 38.44
N PHE A 272 40.55 -19.45 38.78
CA PHE A 272 40.25 -19.07 40.17
C PHE A 272 39.66 -20.19 41.01
N TRP A 273 38.92 -21.13 40.40
CA TRP A 273 38.15 -22.13 41.13
C TRP A 273 38.63 -23.57 40.95
N ILE A 274 39.10 -23.93 39.76
CA ILE A 274 39.52 -25.32 39.47
C ILE A 274 41.00 -25.51 39.78
N ARG A 275 41.87 -24.65 39.24
CA ARG A 275 43.32 -24.76 39.43
C ARG A 275 43.74 -24.61 40.90
N LYS A 276 43.05 -23.76 41.67
CA LYS A 276 43.33 -23.51 43.09
C LYS A 276 42.95 -24.67 44.04
N LYS A 277 42.21 -25.67 43.56
CA LYS A 277 41.85 -26.87 44.33
C LYS A 277 42.83 -28.04 44.14
N THR A 278 43.79 -27.89 43.24
CA THR A 278 44.72 -28.96 42.86
C THR A 278 46.13 -28.77 43.43
N ASP A 279 46.35 -27.72 44.23
CA ASP A 279 47.50 -27.52 45.11
C ASP A 279 47.05 -27.77 46.57
#